data_AF-A0A9W5PL25-F1
#
_entry.id   AF-A0A9W5PL25-F1
#
_cell.length_a   1.000
_cell.length_b   1.000
_cell.length_c   1.000
_cell.angle_alpha   90.00
_cell.angle_beta   90.00
_cell.angle_gamma   90.00
#
_symmetry.space_group_name_H-M   'P 1'
#
loop_
_entity.id
_entity.type
_entity.pdbx_description
1 polymer ?
#
loop_
_entity_poly.entity_id
_entity_poly.type
_entity_poly.pdbx_seq_one_letter_code
_entity_poly.pdbx_strand_id
1 'polypeptide(L)' 'MKVPGAILILCGTLLFGSTYIATAIYANSLEVWEKPIGKFFTAFNEINGQKLLIASIFFILVGLFHIYFKKN' A
#
# COMPACT_ATOMS: atom_id res chain seq x y z
N MET A 1 -6.22 18.60 17.08
CA MET A 1 -5.13 19.00 16.15
C MET A 1 -5.18 18.12 14.90
N LYS A 2 -5.16 18.71 13.68
CA LYS A 2 -5.36 17.99 12.40
C LYS A 2 -4.07 17.40 11.79
N VAL A 3 -2.90 17.88 12.21
CA VAL A 3 -1.59 17.47 11.67
C VAL A 3 -1.32 15.95 11.78
N PRO A 4 -1.61 15.27 12.91
CA PRO A 4 -1.39 13.83 13.01
C PRO A 4 -2.23 13.02 12.00
N GLY A 5 -3.48 13.42 11.77
CA GLY A 5 -4.36 12.77 10.80
C GLY A 5 -3.86 12.95 9.36
N ALA A 6 -3.36 14.14 9.02
CA ALA A 6 -2.77 14.40 7.69
C ALA A 6 -1.52 13.55 7.43
N ILE A 7 -0.65 13.39 8.44
CA ILE A 7 0.55 12.53 8.34
C ILE A 7 0.14 11.07 8.09
N LEU A 8 -0.88 10.57 8.79
CA LEU A 8 -1.37 9.20 8.60
C LEU A 8 -1.91 8.96 7.18
N ILE A 9 -2.67 9.92 6.63
CA ILE A 9 -3.15 9.83 5.25
C ILE A 9 -1.97 9.79 4.28
N LEU A 10 -1.00 10.70 4.44
CA LEU A 10 0.20 10.74 3.58
C LEU A 10 0.99 9.43 3.65
N CYS A 11 1.23 8.89 4.85
CA CYS A 11 1.90 7.60 5.03
C CYS A 11 1.13 6.47 4.35
N GLY A 12 -0.20 6.44 4.47
CA GLY A 12 -1.04 5.46 3.79
C GLY A 12 -0.96 5.56 2.26
N THR A 13 -1.04 6.77 1.70
CA THR A 13 -0.89 6.99 0.26
C THR A 13 0.49 6.60 -0.26
N LEU A 14 1.56 6.95 0.47
CA LEU A 14 2.92 6.56 0.12
C LEU A 14 3.11 5.04 0.18
N LEU A 15 2.58 4.38 1.21
CA LEU A 15 2.66 2.92 1.33
C LEU A 15 1.92 2.23 0.19
N PHE A 16 0.72 2.71 -0.16
CA PHE A 16 -0.04 2.22 -1.31
C PHE A 16 0.77 2.32 -2.60
N GLY A 17 1.26 3.52 -2.95
CA GLY A 17 2.03 3.72 -4.17
C GLY A 17 3.33 2.92 -4.20
N SER A 18 4.08 2.92 -3.10
CA SER A 18 5.35 2.20 -2.97
C SER A 18 5.18 0.69 -3.13
N THR A 19 4.04 0.13 -2.71
CA THR A 19 3.74 -1.30 -2.89
C THR A 19 3.66 -1.67 -4.37
N TYR A 20 2.98 -0.87 -5.19
CA TYR A 20 2.88 -1.10 -6.64
C TYR A 20 4.21 -0.86 -7.35
N ILE A 21 4.97 0.16 -6.94
CA ILE A 21 6.30 0.43 -7.50
C ILE A 21 7.25 -0.73 -7.18
N ALA A 22 7.31 -1.17 -5.92
CA ALA A 22 8.14 -2.30 -5.51
C ALA A 22 7.73 -3.59 -6.25
N THR A 23 6.43 -3.82 -6.43
CA THR A 23 5.91 -4.95 -7.21
C THR A 23 6.40 -4.88 -8.64
N ALA A 24 6.32 -3.72 -9.30
CA ALA A 24 6.74 -3.57 -10.69
C ALA A 24 8.25 -3.80 -10.85
N ILE A 25 9.06 -3.27 -9.94
CA ILE A 25 10.51 -3.47 -9.93
C ILE A 25 10.83 -4.96 -9.74
N TYR A 26 10.19 -5.61 -8.77
CA TYR A 26 10.43 -7.02 -8.49
C TYR A 26 9.92 -7.93 -9.61
N ALA A 27 8.75 -7.63 -10.19
CA ALA A 27 8.21 -8.34 -11.33
C ALA A 27 9.15 -8.33 -12.54
N ASN A 28 9.88 -7.23 -12.75
CA ASN A 28 10.88 -7.14 -13.81
C ASN A 28 12.10 -8.05 -13.56
N SER A 29 12.44 -8.34 -12.30
CA SER A 29 13.51 -9.28 -11.95
C SER A 29 13.10 -10.76 -12.05
N LEU A 30 11.80 -11.05 -12.13
CA LEU A 30 11.32 -12.42 -12.29
C LEU A 30 11.51 -12.88 -13.74
N GLU A 31 12.19 -14.01 -13.94
CA GLU A 31 12.36 -14.61 -15.28
C GLU A 31 11.06 -15.27 -15.77
N VAL A 32 10.23 -15.76 -14.84
CA VAL A 32 9.11 -16.68 -15.09
C VAL A 32 7.87 -15.96 -15.65
N TRP A 33 7.63 -16.09 -16.96
CA TRP A 33 6.35 -15.70 -17.60
C TRP A 33 5.28 -16.82 -17.54
N GLU A 34 5.68 -18.06 -17.26
CA GLU A 34 4.85 -19.25 -17.41
C GLU A 34 3.86 -19.50 -16.25
N LYS A 35 3.95 -18.73 -15.15
CA LYS A 35 2.96 -18.83 -14.07
C LYS A 35 1.60 -18.30 -14.57
N PRO A 36 0.49 -19.02 -14.33
CA PRO A 36 -0.83 -18.67 -14.88
C PRO A 36 -1.37 -17.31 -14.42
N ILE A 37 -0.83 -16.77 -13.33
CA ILE A 37 -1.27 -15.50 -12.71
C ILE A 37 -0.41 -14.30 -13.19
N GLY A 38 0.63 -14.55 -14.00
CA GLY A 38 1.53 -13.53 -14.53
C GLY A 38 2.60 -13.03 -13.55
N LYS A 39 3.60 -12.32 -14.08
CA LYS A 39 4.77 -11.81 -13.32
C LYS A 39 4.39 -10.81 -12.24
N PHE A 40 3.53 -9.86 -12.58
CA PHE A 40 3.14 -8.79 -11.66
C PHE A 40 2.44 -9.35 -10.42
N PHE A 41 1.45 -10.22 -10.59
CA PHE A 41 0.71 -10.78 -9.46
C PHE A 41 1.58 -11.72 -8.62
N THR A 42 2.49 -12.46 -9.25
CA THR A 42 3.48 -13.28 -8.54
C THR A 42 4.35 -12.41 -7.64
N ALA A 43 4.96 -11.35 -8.20
CA ALA A 43 5.75 -10.39 -7.46
C ALA A 43 4.95 -9.73 -6.34
N PHE A 44 3.70 -9.36 -6.61
CA PHE A 44 2.80 -8.74 -5.64
C PHE A 44 2.55 -9.65 -4.44
N ASN A 45 2.32 -10.94 -4.70
CA ASN A 45 2.09 -11.91 -3.64
C ASN A 45 3.35 -12.18 -2.81
N GLU A 46 4.50 -12.28 -3.47
CA GLU A 46 5.79 -12.53 -2.80
C GLU A 46 6.21 -11.38 -1.88
N ILE A 47 5.95 -10.12 -2.25
CA ILE A 47 6.18 -8.97 -1.37
C ILE A 47 5.10 -8.80 -0.29
N ASN A 48 4.17 -9.75 -0.14
CA ASN A 48 2.99 -9.63 0.73
C ASN A 48 2.13 -8.39 0.42
N GLY A 49 1.98 -8.04 -0.86
CA GLY A 49 1.31 -6.84 -1.35
C GLY A 49 -0.13 -6.68 -0.83
N GLN A 50 -0.88 -7.77 -0.64
CA GLN A 50 -2.20 -7.71 -0.02
C GLN A 50 -2.16 -7.16 1.42
N LYS A 51 -1.19 -7.60 2.23
CA LYS A 51 -1.05 -7.12 3.61
C LYS A 51 -0.66 -5.64 3.63
N LEU A 52 0.24 -5.23 2.73
CA LEU A 52 0.66 -3.84 2.56
C LEU A 52 -0.50 -2.93 2.11
N LEU A 53 -1.34 -3.41 1.18
CA LEU A 53 -2.56 -2.73 0.77
C LEU A 53 -3.53 -2.54 1.93
N ILE A 54 -3.82 -3.61 2.66
CA ILE A 54 -4.73 -3.56 3.81
C ILE A 54 -4.19 -2.55 4.85
N ALA A 55 -2.90 -2.59 5.17
CA ALA A 55 -2.26 -1.62 6.07
C ALA A 55 -2.36 -0.18 5.56
N SER A 56 -2.17 0.04 4.25
CA SER A 56 -2.29 1.37 3.62
C SER A 56 -3.71 1.94 3.77
N ILE A 57 -4.74 1.12 3.58
CA ILE A 57 -6.14 1.49 3.74
C ILE A 57 -6.43 1.83 5.21
N PHE A 58 -5.92 1.02 6.15
CA PHE A 58 -6.07 1.31 7.58
C PHE A 58 -5.45 2.66 7.95
N PHE A 59 -4.24 2.98 7.47
CA PHE A 59 -3.62 4.28 7.74
C PHE A 59 -4.46 5.45 7.20
N ILE A 60 -5.01 5.31 6.00
CA ILE A 60 -5.89 6.33 5.41
C ILE A 60 -7.18 6.48 6.24
N LEU A 61 -7.84 5.38 6.59
CA LEU A 61 -9.09 5.41 7.36
C LEU A 61 -8.89 6.00 8.77
N VAL A 62 -7.82 5.61 9.47
CA VAL A 62 -7.49 6.16 10.79
C VAL A 62 -7.13 7.65 10.68
N GLY A 63 -6.40 8.03 9.63
CA GLY A 63 -6.08 9.43 9.35
C GLY A 63 -7.33 10.28 9.09
N LEU A 64 -8.24 9.80 8.25
CA LEU A 64 -9.55 10.42 8.01
C LEU A 64 -10.36 10.52 9.29
N PHE A 65 -10.41 9.44 10.08
CA PHE A 65 -11.10 9.44 11.37
C PHE A 65 -10.57 10.54 12.29
N HIS A 66 -9.25 10.68 12.37
CA HIS A 66 -8.61 11.70 13.20
C HIS A 66 -8.85 13.14 12.68
N ILE A 67 -9.07 13.34 11.38
CA ILE A 67 -9.38 14.67 10.82
C ILE A 67 -10.86 15.04 11.03
N TYR A 68 -11.77 14.09 10.78
CA TYR A 68 -13.21 14.37 10.70
C TYR A 68 -13.97 14.10 12.00
N PHE A 69 -13.59 13.07 12.76
CA PHE A 69 -14.35 12.62 13.93
C PHE A 69 -13.70 12.97 15.27
N LYS A 70 -12.38 13.19 15.29
CA LYS A 70 -11.70 13.70 16.49
C LYS A 70 -11.89 15.22 16.59
N LYS A 71 -13.07 15.61 17.05
CA LYS A 71 -13.36 16.94 17.58
C LYS A 71 -12.59 17.07 18.90
N ASN A 72 -11.66 18.03 18.98
CA ASN A 72 -11.07 18.43 20.25
C ASN A 72 -12.18 18.74 21.26
#